data_AF-A0A6G1RYI6-F1
#
_entry.id   AF-A0A6G1RYI6-F1
#
_cell.length_a   1.000
_cell.length_b   1.000
_cell.length_c   1.000
_cell.angle_alpha   90.00
_cell.angle_beta   90.00
_cell.angle_gamma   90.00
#
_symmetry.space_group_name_H-M   'P 1'
#
loop_
_entity.id
_entity.type
_entity.pdbx_description
1 polymer ?
#
loop_
_entity_poly.entity_id
_entity_poly.type
_entity_poly.pdbx_seq_one_letter_code
_entity_poly.pdbx_strand_id
1 'polypeptide(L)'
;LFYFIVIIIVLNLIFGVIIDTFADLRSEKQKKEEILKTTCFICGLERDKFDNKTVSFEEHIKSEHNMWHYLYFIVLVKVKDPTEYTGPESYVAQMIVEKNLDWFPRMRAMSLVSNEGDSEQNEIRNLQERLESTMSLVKQLSSQLAELKEQMTEQRKNKQRLGFLGSNTPHVNHHMPPP
;
A
#
# COMPACT_ATOMS: atom_id res chain seq x y z
N LEU A 1 57.14 -35.63 38.47
CA LEU A 1 57.02 -34.49 37.53
C LEU A 1 55.94 -34.75 36.48
N PHE A 2 56.03 -35.83 35.68
CA PHE A 2 55.05 -36.19 34.66
C PHE A 2 53.59 -36.26 35.16
N TYR A 3 53.33 -36.98 36.25
CA TYR A 3 51.99 -37.12 36.83
C TYR A 3 51.35 -35.77 37.22
N PHE A 4 52.14 -34.85 37.80
CA PHE A 4 51.67 -33.52 38.16
C PHE A 4 51.30 -32.70 36.91
N ILE A 5 52.09 -32.76 35.85
CA ILE A 5 51.81 -32.04 34.60
C ILE A 5 50.50 -32.52 33.98
N VAL A 6 50.28 -33.84 33.91
CA VAL A 6 49.05 -34.41 33.33
C VAL A 6 47.81 -33.97 34.11
N ILE A 7 47.86 -34.03 35.45
CA ILE A 7 46.74 -33.59 36.29
C ILE A 7 46.41 -32.13 36.07
N ILE A 8 47.42 -31.25 36.07
CA ILE A 8 47.22 -29.82 35.89
C ILE A 8 46.58 -29.53 34.51
N ILE A 9 47.03 -30.20 33.45
CA ILE A 9 46.44 -30.02 32.11
C ILE A 9 44.98 -30.49 32.09
N VAL A 10 44.68 -31.68 32.62
CA VAL A 10 43.32 -32.25 32.60
C VAL A 10 42.36 -31.41 33.43
N LEU A 11 42.76 -30.98 34.63
CA LEU A 11 41.91 -30.15 35.48
C LEU A 11 41.63 -28.79 34.82
N ASN A 12 42.64 -28.14 34.24
CA ASN A 12 42.45 -26.88 33.54
C ASN A 12 41.61 -27.02 32.26
N LEU A 13 41.71 -28.15 31.55
CA LEU A 13 40.85 -28.45 30.41
C LEU A 13 39.39 -28.56 30.84
N ILE A 14 39.11 -29.34 31.90
CA ILE A 14 37.75 -29.52 32.44
C ILE A 14 37.19 -28.17 32.91
N PHE A 15 37.97 -27.39 33.66
CA PHE A 15 37.54 -26.06 34.10
C PHE A 15 37.31 -25.12 32.92
N GLY A 16 38.14 -25.19 31.86
CA GLY A 16 37.95 -24.41 30.63
C GLY A 16 36.58 -24.69 30.00
N VAL A 17 36.25 -25.97 29.77
CA VAL A 17 34.94 -26.36 29.20
C VAL A 17 33.78 -25.89 30.09
N ILE A 18 33.89 -26.04 31.41
CA ILE A 18 32.85 -25.59 32.33
C ILE A 18 32.67 -24.07 32.26
N ILE A 19 33.76 -23.29 32.25
CA ILE A 19 33.70 -21.82 32.17
C ILE A 19 33.08 -21.39 30.84
N ASP A 20 33.49 -21.99 29.73
CA ASP A 20 32.95 -21.68 28.39
C ASP A 20 31.45 -21.95 28.34
N THR A 21 31.00 -23.12 28.82
CA THR A 21 29.56 -23.43 28.87
C THR A 21 28.75 -22.46 29.73
N PHE A 22 29.28 -22.01 30.88
CA PHE A 22 28.62 -21.00 31.69
C PHE A 22 28.59 -19.62 31.03
N ALA A 23 29.66 -19.25 30.32
CA ALA A 23 29.72 -18.01 29.55
C ALA A 23 28.68 -18.01 28.42
N ASP A 24 28.51 -19.14 27.74
CA ASP A 24 27.50 -19.32 26.70
C ASP A 24 26.09 -19.22 27.27
N LEU A 25 25.80 -19.96 28.35
CA LEU A 25 24.48 -19.90 29.02
C LEU A 25 24.13 -18.49 29.49
N ARG A 26 25.12 -17.73 29.98
CA ARG A 26 24.93 -16.33 30.36
C ARG A 26 24.62 -15.46 29.15
N SER A 27 25.36 -15.61 28.07
CA SER A 27 25.19 -14.83 26.84
C SER A 27 23.83 -15.12 26.19
N GLU A 28 23.41 -16.37 26.16
CA GLU A 28 22.07 -16.75 25.69
C GLU A 28 20.96 -16.14 26.53
N LYS A 29 21.08 -16.18 27.87
CA LYS A 29 20.12 -15.57 28.78
C LYS A 29 20.02 -14.06 28.52
N GLN A 30 21.15 -13.37 28.43
CA GLN A 30 21.18 -11.93 28.18
C GLN A 30 20.54 -11.58 26.83
N LYS A 31 20.85 -12.34 25.77
CA LYS A 31 20.25 -12.16 24.45
C LYS A 31 18.73 -12.34 24.47
N LYS A 32 18.23 -13.37 25.17
CA LYS A 32 16.78 -13.61 25.33
C LYS A 32 16.10 -12.45 26.08
N GLU A 33 16.70 -11.98 27.17
CA GLU A 33 16.17 -10.85 27.94
C GLU A 33 16.18 -9.54 27.14
N GLU A 34 17.18 -9.33 26.29
CA GLU A 34 17.25 -8.17 25.40
C GLU A 34 16.12 -8.19 24.38
N ILE A 35 15.95 -9.30 23.65
CA ILE A 35 14.86 -9.47 22.67
C ILE A 35 13.49 -9.23 23.32
N LEU A 36 13.26 -9.74 24.53
CA LEU A 36 12.00 -9.53 25.26
C LEU A 36 11.75 -8.05 25.63
N LYS A 37 12.79 -7.23 25.76
CA LYS A 37 12.69 -5.80 26.11
C LYS A 37 12.61 -4.88 24.89
N THR A 38 13.16 -5.32 23.76
CA THR A 38 13.31 -4.50 22.55
C THR A 38 12.44 -4.95 21.39
N THR A 39 11.81 -6.11 21.46
CA THR A 39 10.94 -6.62 20.39
C THR A 39 9.54 -6.90 20.94
N CYS A 40 8.52 -6.44 20.24
CA CYS A 40 7.13 -6.71 20.60
C CYS A 40 6.80 -8.20 20.39
N PHE A 41 6.31 -8.87 21.43
CA PHE A 41 5.99 -10.31 21.40
C PHE A 41 4.93 -10.69 20.36
N ILE A 42 3.96 -9.81 20.10
CA ILE A 42 2.82 -10.10 19.23
C ILE A 42 3.18 -9.92 17.75
N CYS A 43 3.75 -8.76 17.39
CA CYS A 43 3.99 -8.42 15.98
C CYS A 43 5.43 -8.55 15.51
N GLY A 44 6.39 -8.72 16.42
CA GLY A 44 7.81 -8.84 16.09
C GLY A 44 8.50 -7.53 15.72
N LEU A 45 7.83 -6.38 15.87
CA LEU A 45 8.46 -5.08 15.62
C LEU A 45 9.45 -4.72 16.72
N GLU A 46 10.60 -4.21 16.31
CA GLU A 46 11.62 -3.67 17.20
C GLU A 46 11.21 -2.30 17.74
N ARG A 47 11.72 -1.99 18.94
CA ARG A 47 11.47 -0.75 19.69
C ARG A 47 11.83 0.50 18.88
N ASP A 48 12.89 0.42 18.09
CA ASP A 48 13.39 1.51 17.24
C ASP A 48 12.33 2.03 16.25
N LYS A 49 11.38 1.19 15.83
CA LYS A 49 10.30 1.57 14.91
C LYS A 49 9.30 2.55 15.49
N PHE A 50 9.26 2.66 16.81
CA PHE A 50 8.38 3.54 17.56
C PHE A 50 9.09 4.83 18.02
N ASP A 51 10.40 4.94 17.79
CA ASP A 51 11.13 6.17 18.11
C ASP A 51 10.64 7.33 17.22
N ASN A 52 10.44 8.50 17.82
CA ASN A 52 9.89 9.70 17.16
C ASN A 52 8.50 9.49 16.52
N LYS A 53 7.75 8.49 16.96
CA LYS A 53 6.33 8.29 16.61
C LYS A 53 5.42 8.84 17.71
N THR A 54 4.15 8.99 17.37
CA THR A 54 3.12 9.47 18.31
C THR A 54 2.86 8.48 19.44
N VAL A 55 3.01 7.18 19.16
CA VAL A 55 2.83 6.09 20.12
C VAL A 55 4.20 5.52 20.48
N SER A 56 4.52 5.50 21.77
CA SER A 56 5.75 4.89 22.28
C SER A 56 5.67 3.37 22.26
N PHE A 57 6.84 2.71 22.30
CA PHE A 57 6.89 1.24 22.39
C PHE A 57 6.18 0.71 23.65
N GLU A 58 6.29 1.39 24.78
CA GLU A 58 5.61 1.04 26.02
C GLU A 58 4.09 1.07 25.88
N GLU A 59 3.55 2.10 25.23
CA GLU A 59 2.11 2.22 24.98
C GLU A 59 1.64 1.15 24.00
N HIS A 60 2.43 0.90 22.94
CA HIS A 60 2.17 -0.15 21.97
C HIS A 60 2.02 -1.52 22.65
N ILE A 61 2.96 -1.95 23.50
CA ILE A 61 2.88 -3.28 24.15
C ILE A 61 1.82 -3.36 25.26
N LYS A 62 1.44 -2.24 25.88
CA LYS A 62 0.46 -2.21 26.98
C LYS A 62 -0.97 -2.13 26.49
N SER A 63 -1.22 -1.35 25.44
CA SER A 63 -2.57 -0.98 24.99
C SER A 63 -2.93 -1.62 23.65
N GLU A 64 -2.03 -1.61 22.66
CA GLU A 64 -2.31 -2.21 21.35
C GLU A 64 -2.05 -3.72 21.35
N HIS A 65 -0.85 -4.14 21.76
CA HIS A 65 -0.34 -5.51 21.67
C HIS A 65 -0.11 -6.15 23.04
N ASN A 66 -1.09 -6.01 23.93
CA ASN A 66 -1.06 -6.65 25.24
C ASN A 66 -1.28 -8.16 25.12
N MET A 67 -0.30 -8.96 25.55
CA MET A 67 -0.35 -10.43 25.46
C MET A 67 -1.59 -11.05 26.12
N TRP A 68 -2.03 -10.49 27.24
CA TRP A 68 -3.16 -11.03 28.00
C TRP A 68 -4.49 -10.77 27.29
N HIS A 69 -4.63 -9.65 26.59
CA HIS A 69 -5.84 -9.37 25.81
C HIS A 69 -6.04 -10.41 24.69
N TYR A 70 -4.96 -10.85 24.03
CA TYR A 70 -5.04 -11.95 23.05
C TYR A 70 -5.49 -13.26 23.70
N LEU A 71 -4.94 -13.60 24.87
CA LEU A 71 -5.35 -14.80 25.60
C LEU A 71 -6.83 -14.75 26.00
N TYR A 72 -7.28 -13.61 26.55
CA TYR A 72 -8.67 -13.41 26.94
C TYR A 72 -9.61 -13.51 25.74
N PHE A 73 -9.21 -12.95 24.59
CA PHE A 73 -9.99 -13.05 23.36
C PHE A 73 -10.09 -14.49 22.85
N ILE A 74 -9.01 -15.27 22.89
CA ILE A 74 -9.05 -16.70 22.52
C ILE A 74 -9.99 -17.47 23.45
N VAL A 75 -9.97 -17.19 24.76
CA VAL A 75 -10.89 -17.83 25.71
C VAL A 75 -12.33 -17.42 25.43
N LEU A 76 -12.58 -16.12 25.19
CA LEU A 76 -13.90 -15.58 24.83
C LEU A 76 -14.48 -16.32 23.62
N VAL A 77 -13.72 -16.40 22.52
CA VAL A 77 -14.14 -17.10 21.31
C VAL A 77 -14.39 -18.59 21.54
N LYS A 78 -13.73 -19.22 22.52
CA LYS A 78 -14.00 -20.65 22.82
C LYS A 78 -15.26 -20.90 23.65
N VAL A 79 -15.69 -19.94 24.46
CA VAL A 79 -16.80 -20.12 25.40
C VAL A 79 -18.10 -19.48 24.94
N LYS A 80 -18.01 -18.45 24.10
CA LYS A 80 -19.16 -17.72 23.56
C LYS A 80 -19.95 -18.61 22.59
N ASP A 81 -21.26 -18.44 22.54
CA ASP A 81 -22.11 -19.18 21.61
C ASP A 81 -21.74 -18.80 20.15
N PRO A 82 -21.47 -19.77 19.25
CA PRO A 82 -21.13 -19.50 17.86
C PRO A 82 -22.15 -18.65 17.10
N THR A 83 -23.42 -18.70 17.50
CA THR A 83 -24.50 -17.90 16.88
C THR A 83 -24.43 -16.43 17.25
N GLU A 84 -23.69 -16.07 18.31
CA GLU A 84 -23.50 -14.70 18.79
C GLU A 84 -22.17 -14.09 18.33
N TYR A 85 -21.39 -14.82 17.53
CA TYR A 85 -20.14 -14.29 17.00
C TYR A 85 -20.39 -13.09 16.09
N THR A 86 -19.60 -12.06 16.30
CA THR A 86 -19.39 -11.01 15.33
C THR A 86 -18.61 -11.55 14.12
N GLY A 87 -18.58 -10.80 13.01
CA GLY A 87 -17.81 -11.18 11.82
C GLY A 87 -16.34 -11.49 12.11
N PRO A 88 -15.59 -10.61 12.81
CA PRO A 88 -14.20 -10.86 13.17
C PRO A 88 -14.01 -12.06 14.11
N GLU A 89 -14.92 -12.26 15.08
CA GLU A 89 -14.86 -13.42 15.97
C GLU A 89 -15.05 -14.74 15.19
N SER A 90 -16.01 -14.78 14.25
CA SER A 90 -16.20 -15.94 13.36
C SER A 90 -14.96 -16.26 12.54
N TYR A 91 -14.33 -15.23 11.98
CA TYR A 91 -13.08 -15.38 11.22
C TYR A 91 -11.95 -15.95 12.10
N VAL A 92 -11.74 -15.39 13.29
CA VAL A 92 -10.70 -15.87 14.20
C VAL A 92 -11.02 -17.28 14.71
N ALA A 93 -12.29 -17.59 14.98
CA ALA A 93 -12.72 -18.93 15.38
C ALA A 93 -12.35 -19.97 14.32
N GLN A 94 -12.62 -19.68 13.04
CA GLN A 94 -12.22 -20.53 11.92
C GLN A 94 -10.71 -20.71 11.86
N MET A 95 -9.95 -19.61 11.95
CA MET A 95 -8.48 -19.65 11.94
C MET A 95 -7.91 -20.51 13.08
N ILE A 96 -8.50 -20.44 14.28
CA ILE A 96 -8.10 -21.28 15.42
C ILE A 96 -8.37 -22.76 15.13
N VAL A 97 -9.53 -23.10 14.57
CA VAL A 97 -9.89 -24.49 14.21
C VAL A 97 -8.93 -25.05 13.15
N GLU A 98 -8.59 -24.23 12.15
CA GLU A 98 -7.65 -24.57 11.08
C GLU A 98 -6.18 -24.56 11.54
N LYS A 99 -5.91 -24.16 12.79
CA LYS A 99 -4.56 -23.94 13.35
C LYS A 99 -3.73 -22.95 12.51
N ASN A 100 -4.41 -22.00 11.87
CA ASN A 100 -3.79 -20.94 11.10
C ASN A 100 -3.50 -19.73 12.01
N LEU A 101 -2.25 -19.26 12.01
CA LEU A 101 -1.78 -18.14 12.84
C LEU A 101 -1.76 -16.79 12.10
N ASP A 102 -2.28 -16.74 10.86
CA ASP A 102 -2.23 -15.56 10.00
C ASP A 102 -3.09 -14.39 10.47
N TRP A 103 -4.02 -14.65 11.41
CA TRP A 103 -4.83 -13.60 12.02
C TRP A 103 -4.05 -12.74 13.02
N PHE A 104 -2.89 -13.20 13.52
CA PHE A 104 -1.99 -12.36 14.32
C PHE A 104 -1.30 -11.31 13.43
N PRO A 105 -1.13 -10.07 13.91
CA PRO A 105 -0.38 -9.07 13.15
C PRO A 105 1.09 -9.50 13.05
N ARG A 106 1.68 -9.39 11.86
CA ARG A 106 3.11 -9.66 11.62
C ARG A 106 3.75 -8.43 11.01
N MET A 107 4.81 -7.93 11.66
CA MET A 107 5.58 -6.76 11.23
C MET A 107 4.71 -5.52 10.96
N ARG A 108 3.59 -5.37 11.67
CA ARG A 108 2.64 -4.25 11.52
C ARG A 108 2.01 -3.89 12.86
N ALA A 109 1.62 -2.62 12.99
CA ALA A 109 0.90 -2.08 14.15
C ALA A 109 0.03 -0.90 13.68
N MET A 110 -1.13 -0.68 14.32
CA MET A 110 -2.04 0.41 13.96
C MET A 110 -1.36 1.78 14.08
N SER A 111 -0.62 1.99 15.16
CA SER A 111 0.21 3.17 15.42
C SER A 111 1.28 3.48 14.36
N LEU A 112 1.68 2.48 13.55
CA LEU A 112 2.71 2.63 12.52
C LEU A 112 2.14 2.67 11.10
N VAL A 113 0.82 2.58 10.93
CA VAL A 113 0.20 2.80 9.62
C VAL A 113 0.47 4.25 9.27
N SER A 114 1.47 4.46 8.42
CA SER A 114 1.86 5.77 7.91
C SER A 114 0.62 6.48 7.41
N ASN A 115 0.48 7.74 7.84
CA ASN A 115 -0.54 8.70 7.43
C ASN A 115 -0.88 8.51 5.95
N GLU A 116 -1.92 7.72 5.65
CA GLU A 116 -2.38 7.46 4.26
C GLU A 116 -2.67 8.80 3.56
N GLY A 117 -2.95 9.84 4.36
CA GLY A 117 -3.03 11.24 3.97
C GLY A 117 -1.88 11.74 3.09
N ASP A 118 -0.62 11.35 3.28
CA ASP A 118 0.48 11.88 2.44
C ASP A 118 0.49 11.28 1.03
N SER A 119 0.05 10.03 0.89
CA SER A 119 -0.13 9.39 -0.42
C SER A 119 -1.40 9.90 -1.09
N GLU A 120 -2.49 9.99 -0.33
CA GLU A 120 -3.77 10.52 -0.80
C GLU A 120 -3.65 11.99 -1.25
N GLN A 121 -2.90 12.83 -0.53
CA GLN A 121 -2.67 14.23 -0.91
C GLN A 121 -1.92 14.32 -2.25
N ASN A 122 -0.93 13.45 -2.47
CA ASN A 122 -0.19 13.38 -3.72
C ASN A 122 -1.03 12.85 -4.89
N GLU A 123 -1.92 11.89 -4.62
CA GLU A 123 -2.86 11.39 -5.62
C GLU A 123 -3.90 12.45 -6.00
N ILE A 124 -4.46 13.18 -5.02
CA ILE A 124 -5.39 14.29 -5.27
C ILE A 124 -4.73 15.38 -6.11
N ARG A 125 -3.48 15.76 -5.80
CA ARG A 125 -2.72 16.74 -6.60
C ARG A 125 -2.53 16.27 -8.04
N ASN A 126 -2.13 15.02 -8.24
CA ASN A 126 -1.98 14.43 -9.58
C ASN A 126 -3.31 14.38 -10.36
N LEU A 127 -4.41 14.04 -9.70
CA LEU A 127 -5.74 14.03 -10.30
C LEU A 127 -6.17 15.44 -10.72
N GLN A 128 -5.85 16.45 -9.92
CA GLN A 128 -6.16 17.85 -10.22
C GLN A 128 -5.40 18.37 -11.44
N GLU A 129 -4.09 18.06 -11.56
CA GLU A 129 -3.29 18.41 -12.75
C GLU A 129 -3.83 17.74 -14.04
N ARG A 130 -4.27 16.47 -13.94
CA ARG A 130 -4.89 15.75 -15.06
C ARG A 130 -6.24 16.35 -15.46
N LEU A 131 -7.05 16.78 -14.49
CA LEU A 131 -8.34 17.40 -14.74
C LEU A 131 -8.17 18.75 -15.45
N GLU A 132 -7.26 19.60 -14.99
CA GLU A 132 -6.96 20.89 -15.64
C GLU A 132 -6.47 20.70 -17.09
N SER A 133 -5.59 19.73 -17.31
CA SER A 133 -5.10 19.39 -18.65
C SER A 133 -6.25 18.94 -19.57
N THR A 134 -7.15 18.11 -19.05
CA THR A 134 -8.32 17.64 -19.78
C THR A 134 -9.29 18.77 -20.09
N MET A 135 -9.56 19.66 -19.13
CA MET A 135 -10.42 20.84 -19.33
C MET A 135 -9.85 21.80 -20.38
N SER A 136 -8.53 22.01 -20.37
CA SER A 136 -7.84 22.81 -21.38
C SER A 136 -8.01 22.20 -22.77
N LEU A 137 -7.81 20.89 -22.91
CA LEU A 137 -7.97 20.19 -24.18
C LEU A 137 -9.41 20.25 -24.70
N VAL A 138 -10.40 20.08 -23.82
CA VAL A 138 -11.83 20.22 -24.17
C VAL A 138 -12.15 21.63 -24.65
N LYS A 139 -11.61 22.66 -23.98
CA LYS A 139 -11.78 24.06 -24.40
C LYS A 139 -11.16 24.33 -25.76
N GLN A 140 -9.95 23.82 -26.02
CA GLN A 140 -9.28 23.94 -27.32
C GLN A 140 -10.09 23.25 -28.43
N LEU A 141 -10.54 22.02 -28.19
CA LEU A 141 -11.34 21.28 -29.16
C LEU A 141 -12.67 22.00 -29.46
N SER A 142 -13.33 22.55 -28.43
CA SER A 142 -14.54 23.35 -28.62
C SER A 142 -14.30 24.59 -29.49
N SER A 143 -13.15 25.25 -29.34
CA SER A 143 -12.76 26.39 -30.18
C SER A 143 -12.53 25.94 -31.62
N GLN A 144 -11.80 24.84 -31.83
CA GLN A 144 -11.52 24.30 -33.17
C GLN A 144 -12.81 23.87 -33.89
N LEU A 145 -13.77 23.28 -33.18
CA LEU A 145 -15.08 22.93 -33.73
C LEU A 145 -15.89 24.16 -34.15
N ALA A 146 -15.83 25.24 -33.36
CA ALA A 146 -16.49 26.50 -33.70
C ALA A 146 -15.90 27.13 -34.97
N GLU A 147 -14.57 27.17 -35.07
CA GLU A 147 -13.86 27.70 -36.23
C GLU A 147 -14.10 26.86 -37.49
N LEU A 148 -14.05 25.52 -37.37
CA LEU A 148 -14.35 24.61 -38.47
C LEU A 148 -15.78 24.80 -38.98
N LYS A 149 -16.75 24.98 -38.07
CA LYS A 149 -18.14 25.28 -38.44
C LYS A 149 -18.23 26.58 -39.23
N GLU A 150 -17.54 27.63 -38.79
CA GLU A 150 -17.51 28.92 -39.49
C GLU A 150 -16.91 28.77 -40.90
N GLN A 151 -15.74 28.12 -41.02
CA GLN A 151 -15.09 27.84 -42.31
C GLN A 151 -16.00 27.04 -43.26
N MET A 152 -16.70 26.01 -42.75
CA MET A 152 -17.66 25.22 -43.53
C MET A 152 -18.85 26.07 -44.02
N THR A 153 -19.35 26.99 -43.19
CA THR A 153 -20.42 27.91 -43.61
C THR A 153 -19.96 28.92 -44.65
N GLU A 154 -18.75 29.46 -44.52
CA GLU A 154 -18.16 30.37 -45.50
C GLU A 154 -17.84 29.66 -46.82
N GLN A 155 -17.31 28.43 -46.78
CA GLN A 155 -17.08 27.62 -47.98
C GLN A 155 -18.38 27.32 -48.72
N ARG A 156 -19.48 27.06 -48.00
CA ARG A 156 -20.81 26.87 -48.59
C ARG A 156 -21.33 28.14 -49.26
N LYS A 157 -21.18 29.31 -48.62
CA LYS A 157 -21.54 30.62 -49.22
C LYS A 157 -20.71 30.91 -50.47
N ASN A 158 -19.41 30.62 -50.44
CA ASN A 158 -18.52 30.87 -51.58
C ASN A 158 -18.84 29.95 -52.78
N LYS A 159 -19.14 28.67 -52.53
CA LYS A 159 -19.63 27.74 -53.58
C LYS A 159 -20.96 28.22 -54.20
N GLN A 160 -21.88 28.75 -53.39
CA GLN A 160 -23.13 29.31 -53.91
C GLN A 160 -22.90 30.55 -54.79
N ARG A 161 -21.93 31.41 -54.43
CA ARG A 161 -21.54 32.57 -55.25
C ARG A 161 -20.92 32.15 -56.59
N LEU A 162 -20.03 31.15 -56.60
CA LEU A 162 -19.46 30.62 -57.85
C LEU A 162 -20.52 29.99 -58.77
N GLY A 163 -21.52 29.30 -58.19
CA GLY A 163 -22.64 28.74 -58.95
C GLY A 163 -23.47 29.79 -59.69
N PHE A 164 -23.50 31.04 -59.21
CA PHE A 164 -24.21 32.15 -59.85
C PHE A 164 -23.45 32.77 -61.04
N LEU A 165 -22.13 32.58 -61.10
CA LEU A 165 -21.26 33.07 -62.18
C LEU A 165 -21.10 32.08 -63.35
N GLY A 166 -21.53 30.83 -63.17
CA GLY A 166 -21.43 29.76 -64.19
C GLY A 166 -22.64 29.59 -65.10
N SER A 167 -23.71 30.37 -64.91
CA SER A 167 -24.94 30.28 -65.71
C SER A 167 -25.17 31.57 -66.49
N ASN A 168 -24.49 31.73 -67.64
CA ASN A 168 -24.96 32.48 -68.80
C ASN A 168 -23.96 32.35 -69.97
N THR A 169 -24.06 31.27 -70.74
CA THR A 169 -23.66 31.25 -72.15
C THR A 169 -24.92 31.01 -72.98
N PRO A 170 -25.36 31.94 -73.84
CA PRO A 170 -26.57 31.75 -74.64
C PRO A 170 -26.29 30.83 -75.82
N HIS A 171 -26.99 29.70 -75.88
CA HIS A 171 -27.02 28.84 -77.06
C HIS A 171 -27.87 29.52 -78.15
N VAL A 172 -27.22 30.11 -79.15
CA VAL A 172 -27.85 30.66 -80.36
C VAL A 172 -28.39 29.51 -81.20
N ASN A 173 -29.70 29.43 -81.37
CA ASN A 173 -30.36 28.46 -82.24
C ASN A 173 -30.71 29.14 -83.57
N HIS A 174 -29.88 28.97 -84.60
CA HIS A 174 -30.21 29.34 -85.98
C HIS A 174 -30.73 28.10 -86.73
N HIS A 175 -32.03 28.10 -87.01
CA HIS A 175 -32.68 27.24 -87.99
C HIS A 175 -33.02 28.09 -89.22
N MET A 176 -32.57 27.69 -90.41
CA MET A 176 -33.22 27.98 -91.70
C MET A 176 -32.59 27.13 -92.84
N PRO A 177 -33.24 26.95 -94.00
CA PRO A 177 -34.50 26.26 -94.31
C PRO A 177 -34.27 25.15 -95.39
N PRO A 178 -35.33 24.50 -95.95
CA PRO A 178 -35.28 23.84 -97.26
C PRO A 178 -35.97 24.70 -98.36
N PRO A 179 -35.98 24.30 -99.65
CA PRO A 179 -35.18 23.27 -100.34
C PRO A 179 -34.01 23.85 -101.16
#